data_AF-A0A2B7ZXJ2-F1
#
_entry.id   AF-A0A2B7ZXJ2-F1
#
_cell.length_a   1.000
_cell.length_b   1.000
_cell.length_c   1.000
_cell.angle_alpha   90.00
_cell.angle_beta   90.00
_cell.angle_gamma   90.00
#
_symmetry.space_group_name_H-M   'P 1'
#
loop_
_entity.id
_entity.type
_entity.pdbx_description
1 polymer ?
#
loop_
_entity_poly.entity_id
_entity_poly.type
_entity_poly.pdbx_seq_one_letter_code
_entity_poly.pdbx_strand_id
1 'polypeptide(L)'
;MKPDTVSFQDFNLTDAFGGKAVLGGFISCRDFNEMGASLKARFNNFQALNTVADENTSYYGQAYVTGQASLSGTFDNLKISVTAKTEKKTRLFIPIRGTASVDKKEFITFVNLRDTVQKTVKKKAAPKQAKPTGIEVDLNLDITPEAYAEIIFDIKSGDIVRGYGKGNLKLQIDTQGDFTMFGQYEFESGNYNFTLFDLINKEFLINKGSSISWAGDPFGGVLNLNASYRQLVSYAPLLSDHSPEVLSSPQIRRRYPAEVLLNITGQMMTPQIAFDIQANDLPKSDLVFPGGKSVNLPLQFSSFKARADEQELKKQVFSIIVLRRFSSSDAFSAQATAVSSVSELFSNQLSYWLSQMDENLEIDLDVASMNDEQLNTFQLRLSYSLFNGRLRFSRDGVISSNTNSALANAVGEWTVDYLLTADGRYKVRMYNRTNYNQITAALGTQATIVPGISISQSQTFNRLKDIFTRTRRQRKETSLQEEGLKDE
;
A
#
# COMPACT_ATOMS: atom_id res chain seq x y z
N MET A 1 57.62 -9.80 -5.81
CA MET A 1 56.46 -10.36 -5.09
C MET A 1 56.83 -10.45 -3.62
N LYS A 2 56.05 -9.84 -2.73
CA LYS A 2 56.14 -10.14 -1.29
C LYS A 2 55.32 -11.42 -1.06
N PRO A 3 55.81 -12.42 -0.30
CA PRO A 3 55.16 -13.74 -0.17
C PRO A 3 53.73 -13.69 0.37
N ASP A 4 53.34 -12.60 1.04
CA ASP A 4 52.09 -12.49 1.80
C ASP A 4 51.12 -11.45 1.20
N THR A 5 51.26 -11.12 -0.08
CA THR A 5 50.47 -10.04 -0.70
C THR A 5 50.05 -10.37 -2.12
N VAL A 6 48.75 -10.32 -2.38
CA VAL A 6 48.16 -10.38 -3.71
C VAL A 6 47.99 -8.96 -4.21
N SER A 7 48.70 -8.57 -5.26
CA SER A 7 48.62 -7.22 -5.84
C SER A 7 47.86 -7.22 -7.16
N PHE A 8 47.03 -6.20 -7.34
CA PHE A 8 46.27 -5.92 -8.56
C PHE A 8 46.84 -4.66 -9.20
N GLN A 9 47.35 -4.79 -10.43
CA GLN A 9 47.85 -3.67 -11.23
C GLN A 9 46.91 -3.50 -12.42
N ASP A 10 46.08 -2.45 -12.37
CA ASP A 10 45.09 -2.10 -13.40
C ASP A 10 44.29 -3.32 -13.90
N PHE A 11 43.80 -4.11 -12.97
CA PHE A 11 43.07 -5.33 -13.25
C PHE A 11 41.71 -4.98 -13.85
N ASN A 12 41.55 -5.28 -15.14
CA ASN A 12 40.33 -4.98 -15.89
C ASN A 12 39.24 -6.02 -15.59
N LEU A 13 38.11 -5.54 -15.10
CA LEU A 13 36.89 -6.27 -14.86
C LEU A 13 35.85 -5.88 -15.92
N THR A 14 35.06 -6.84 -16.35
CA THR A 14 33.93 -6.61 -17.26
C THR A 14 32.71 -7.33 -16.72
N ASP A 15 31.60 -6.62 -16.60
CA ASP A 15 30.33 -7.23 -16.19
C ASP A 15 29.64 -7.95 -17.36
N ALA A 16 28.54 -8.64 -17.07
CA ALA A 16 27.78 -9.39 -18.07
C ALA A 16 27.16 -8.52 -19.19
N PHE A 17 27.11 -7.21 -19.00
CA PHE A 17 26.51 -6.23 -19.91
C PHE A 17 27.56 -5.35 -20.60
N GLY A 18 28.84 -5.67 -20.46
CA GLY A 18 29.96 -4.96 -21.10
C GLY A 18 30.43 -3.71 -20.35
N GLY A 19 29.90 -3.44 -19.16
CA GLY A 19 30.39 -2.40 -18.25
C GLY A 19 31.81 -2.72 -17.78
N LYS A 20 32.64 -1.68 -17.60
CA LYS A 20 34.07 -1.85 -17.32
C LYS A 20 34.43 -1.31 -15.95
N ALA A 21 35.30 -2.01 -15.25
CA ALA A 21 35.94 -1.50 -14.05
C ALA A 21 37.45 -1.81 -14.07
N VAL A 22 38.23 -0.92 -13.47
CA VAL A 22 39.68 -1.07 -13.30
C VAL A 22 39.95 -1.11 -11.81
N LEU A 23 40.48 -2.23 -11.34
CA LEU A 23 40.82 -2.46 -9.94
C LEU A 23 42.34 -2.37 -9.76
N GLY A 24 42.78 -1.56 -8.80
CA GLY A 24 44.18 -1.46 -8.40
C GLY A 24 44.32 -1.58 -6.89
N GLY A 25 45.47 -2.07 -6.44
CA GLY A 25 45.81 -2.14 -5.02
C GLY A 25 46.32 -3.51 -4.61
N PHE A 26 46.07 -3.90 -3.37
CA PHE A 26 46.53 -5.17 -2.84
C PHE A 26 45.66 -5.71 -1.72
N ILE A 27 45.73 -7.02 -1.53
CA ILE A 27 45.24 -7.75 -0.37
C ILE A 27 46.46 -8.35 0.32
N SER A 28 46.65 -8.04 1.59
CA SER A 28 47.70 -8.62 2.43
C SER A 28 47.13 -9.79 3.23
N CYS A 29 47.79 -10.94 3.15
CA CYS A 29 47.46 -12.16 3.87
C CYS A 29 48.72 -12.63 4.59
N ARG A 30 49.00 -12.08 5.77
CA ARG A 30 50.14 -12.52 6.59
C ARG A 30 49.80 -13.84 7.29
N ASP A 31 48.57 -13.94 7.80
CA ASP A 31 47.93 -15.15 8.32
C ASP A 31 46.44 -15.10 7.94
N PHE A 32 45.75 -16.25 7.86
CA PHE A 32 44.29 -16.27 7.59
C PHE A 32 43.45 -15.51 8.62
N ASN A 33 44.02 -15.26 9.81
CA ASN A 33 43.42 -14.43 10.85
C ASN A 33 43.72 -12.93 10.68
N GLU A 34 44.81 -12.56 10.00
CA GLU A 34 45.28 -11.18 9.79
C GLU A 34 45.25 -10.82 8.31
N MET A 35 44.04 -10.72 7.76
CA MET A 35 43.80 -10.29 6.38
C MET A 35 43.45 -8.79 6.33
N GLY A 36 44.00 -8.10 5.35
CA GLY A 36 43.72 -6.70 5.08
C GLY A 36 43.68 -6.40 3.59
N ALA A 37 42.98 -5.33 3.23
CA ALA A 37 42.87 -4.88 1.86
C ALA A 37 43.17 -3.38 1.76
N SER A 38 43.72 -2.98 0.63
CA SER A 38 43.75 -1.60 0.16
C SER A 38 43.51 -1.65 -1.35
N LEU A 39 42.25 -1.53 -1.73
CA LEU A 39 41.77 -1.61 -3.10
C LEU A 39 41.12 -0.31 -3.50
N LYS A 40 41.34 0.08 -4.75
CA LYS A 40 40.66 1.20 -5.41
C LYS A 40 40.12 0.69 -6.73
N ALA A 41 38.87 1.01 -7.00
CA ALA A 41 38.22 0.69 -8.26
C ALA A 41 37.73 1.97 -8.93
N ARG A 42 37.89 2.05 -10.24
CA ARG A 42 37.16 3.00 -11.09
C ARG A 42 36.27 2.21 -12.01
N PHE A 43 35.02 2.63 -12.15
CA PHE A 43 34.04 1.92 -12.95
C PHE A 43 33.28 2.88 -13.86
N ASN A 44 32.94 2.38 -15.05
CA ASN A 44 32.20 3.11 -16.06
C ASN A 44 31.06 2.22 -16.56
N ASN A 45 29.84 2.70 -16.35
CA ASN A 45 28.61 1.99 -16.69
C ASN A 45 28.63 0.53 -16.22
N PHE A 46 29.09 0.31 -14.99
CA PHE A 46 29.30 -1.01 -14.41
C PHE A 46 28.10 -1.41 -13.55
N GLN A 47 27.67 -2.66 -13.65
CA GLN A 47 26.60 -3.22 -12.85
C GLN A 47 27.08 -3.45 -11.41
N ALA A 48 26.79 -2.51 -10.52
CA ALA A 48 27.14 -2.58 -9.11
C ALA A 48 26.12 -3.33 -8.25
N LEU A 49 24.87 -3.43 -8.72
CA LEU A 49 23.81 -4.18 -8.05
C LEU A 49 23.08 -5.06 -9.05
N ASN A 50 22.84 -6.30 -8.67
CA ASN A 50 21.96 -7.23 -9.36
C ASN A 50 21.40 -8.22 -8.34
N THR A 51 20.36 -7.82 -7.63
CA THR A 51 19.72 -8.65 -6.59
C THR A 51 18.23 -8.78 -6.89
N VAL A 52 17.66 -9.92 -6.52
CA VAL A 52 16.20 -10.15 -6.57
C VAL A 52 15.60 -10.14 -5.16
N ALA A 53 14.28 -9.97 -5.07
CA ALA A 53 13.57 -9.85 -3.79
C ALA A 53 13.77 -11.05 -2.85
N ASP A 54 13.94 -12.26 -3.40
CA ASP A 54 14.19 -13.48 -2.63
C ASP A 54 15.60 -13.52 -2.01
N GLU A 55 16.56 -12.81 -2.61
CA GLU A 55 17.94 -12.72 -2.14
C GLU A 55 18.11 -11.61 -1.09
N ASN A 56 17.35 -10.51 -1.24
CA ASN A 56 17.37 -9.41 -0.29
C ASN A 56 15.98 -8.76 -0.17
N THR A 57 15.42 -8.86 1.03
CA THR A 57 14.07 -8.32 1.29
C THR A 57 14.05 -6.83 1.67
N SER A 58 15.21 -6.22 1.88
CA SER A 58 15.33 -4.80 2.26
C SER A 58 15.44 -3.88 1.04
N TYR A 59 16.10 -4.35 -0.01
CA TYR A 59 16.19 -3.68 -1.31
C TYR A 59 16.57 -4.70 -2.39
N TYR A 60 16.12 -4.47 -3.60
CA TYR A 60 16.52 -5.29 -4.75
C TYR A 60 16.46 -4.51 -6.06
N GLY A 61 17.00 -5.10 -7.12
CA GLY A 61 16.99 -4.54 -8.45
C GLY A 61 18.35 -4.56 -9.13
N GLN A 62 18.49 -3.71 -10.13
CA GLN A 62 19.68 -3.62 -10.98
C GLN A 62 20.19 -2.19 -10.94
N ALA A 63 21.43 -1.96 -10.54
CA ALA A 63 22.03 -0.64 -10.55
C ALA A 63 23.28 -0.62 -11.42
N TYR A 64 23.30 0.31 -12.36
CA TYR A 64 24.43 0.60 -13.22
C TYR A 64 25.00 1.94 -12.80
N VAL A 65 26.31 2.00 -12.62
CA VAL A 65 26.96 3.19 -12.06
C VAL A 65 28.29 3.50 -12.74
N THR A 66 28.63 4.78 -12.72
CA THR A 66 29.94 5.30 -13.10
C THR A 66 30.53 6.03 -11.90
N GLY A 67 31.79 5.78 -11.57
CA GLY A 67 32.41 6.39 -10.40
C GLY A 67 33.64 5.66 -9.91
N GLN A 68 33.88 5.79 -8.61
CA GLN A 68 35.02 5.21 -7.93
C GLN A 68 34.62 4.61 -6.58
N ALA A 69 35.32 3.56 -6.19
CA ALA A 69 35.20 2.94 -4.89
C ALA A 69 36.59 2.70 -4.29
N SER A 70 36.64 2.68 -2.96
CA SER A 70 37.81 2.27 -2.21
C SER A 70 37.40 1.34 -1.09
N LEU A 71 38.23 0.32 -0.85
CA LEU A 71 38.13 -0.62 0.26
C LEU A 71 39.47 -0.60 0.98
N SER A 72 39.48 -0.27 2.26
CA SER A 72 40.71 -0.22 3.04
C SER A 72 40.50 -0.71 4.46
N GLY A 73 41.46 -1.43 5.02
CA GLY A 73 41.45 -1.85 6.41
C GLY A 73 41.70 -3.35 6.58
N THR A 74 41.60 -3.82 7.83
CA THR A 74 41.60 -5.25 8.14
C THR A 74 40.21 -5.81 7.92
N PHE A 75 40.07 -7.13 7.73
CA PHE A 75 38.76 -7.74 7.47
C PHE A 75 37.79 -7.63 8.66
N ASP A 76 38.31 -7.37 9.86
CA ASP A 76 37.51 -7.09 11.07
C ASP A 76 37.22 -5.58 11.27
N ASN A 77 37.80 -4.70 10.44
CA ASN A 77 37.56 -3.25 10.42
C ASN A 77 37.74 -2.68 9.00
N LEU A 78 36.85 -3.06 8.08
CA LEU A 78 36.88 -2.62 6.69
C LEU A 78 36.17 -1.29 6.53
N LYS A 79 36.81 -0.36 5.84
CA LYS A 79 36.20 0.89 5.40
C LYS A 79 35.95 0.83 3.90
N ILE A 80 34.70 1.01 3.51
CA ILE A 80 34.21 1.08 2.14
C ILE A 80 33.79 2.51 1.88
N SER A 81 34.34 3.14 0.84
CA SER A 81 33.88 4.45 0.39
C SER A 81 33.61 4.42 -1.10
N VAL A 82 32.42 4.87 -1.50
CA VAL A 82 31.97 4.90 -2.89
C VAL A 82 31.48 6.30 -3.24
N THR A 83 31.90 6.79 -4.40
CA THR A 83 31.31 7.97 -5.03
C THR A 83 30.90 7.58 -6.42
N ALA A 84 29.60 7.60 -6.69
CA ALA A 84 29.04 7.04 -7.91
C ALA A 84 27.85 7.84 -8.41
N LYS A 85 27.72 7.90 -9.73
CA LYS A 85 26.56 8.41 -10.44
C LYS A 85 25.80 7.24 -11.04
N THR A 86 24.48 7.24 -10.90
CA THR A 86 23.62 6.22 -11.52
C THR A 86 23.52 6.41 -13.03
N GLU A 87 23.47 5.30 -13.74
CA GLU A 87 23.37 5.24 -15.20
C GLU A 87 22.02 4.69 -15.65
N LYS A 88 21.74 4.83 -16.95
CA LYS A 88 20.53 4.28 -17.58
C LYS A 88 20.36 2.79 -17.26
N LYS A 89 19.10 2.34 -17.25
CA LYS A 89 18.68 0.97 -16.89
C LYS A 89 18.79 0.65 -15.39
N THR A 90 19.22 1.60 -14.56
CA THR A 90 19.11 1.47 -13.11
C THR A 90 17.64 1.38 -12.71
N ARG A 91 17.29 0.34 -11.96
CA ARG A 91 15.97 0.07 -11.38
C ARG A 91 16.15 -0.43 -9.96
N LEU A 92 15.69 0.33 -8.99
CA LEU A 92 15.79 0.01 -7.58
C LEU A 92 14.40 -0.12 -6.96
N PHE A 93 14.23 -1.14 -6.12
CA PHE A 93 13.00 -1.41 -5.39
C PHE A 93 13.32 -1.43 -3.89
N ILE A 94 12.55 -0.67 -3.11
CA ILE A 94 12.75 -0.49 -1.67
C ILE A 94 11.42 -0.79 -0.96
N PRO A 95 11.26 -2.00 -0.39
CA PRO A 95 10.12 -2.32 0.46
C PRO A 95 10.25 -1.65 1.83
N ILE A 96 9.31 -0.76 2.16
CA ILE A 96 9.17 -0.15 3.47
C ILE A 96 8.16 -0.99 4.24
N ARG A 97 8.62 -1.90 5.10
CA ARG A 97 7.69 -2.71 5.90
C ARG A 97 7.15 -1.90 7.07
N GLY A 98 5.88 -1.52 6.99
CA GLY A 98 5.06 -1.12 8.13
C GLY A 98 5.02 -2.23 9.20
N THR A 99 4.95 -1.83 10.45
CA THR A 99 5.19 -2.65 11.64
C THR A 99 4.27 -3.87 11.79
N ALA A 100 4.87 -5.06 11.88
CA ALA A 100 4.48 -6.07 12.86
C ALA A 100 5.77 -6.65 13.43
N SER A 101 6.10 -6.26 14.66
CA SER A 101 7.37 -6.54 15.38
C SER A 101 8.61 -5.90 14.73
N VAL A 102 9.01 -4.75 15.28
CA VAL A 102 10.37 -4.20 15.12
C VAL A 102 11.32 -5.10 15.89
N ASP A 103 11.67 -6.24 15.30
CA ASP A 103 13.02 -6.75 15.48
C ASP A 103 13.88 -5.90 14.55
N LYS A 104 14.87 -5.19 15.10
CA LYS A 104 15.96 -4.56 14.33
C LYS A 104 16.64 -5.65 13.49
N LYS A 105 16.10 -5.94 12.30
CA LYS A 105 16.73 -6.86 11.35
C LYS A 105 17.86 -6.09 10.71
N GLU A 106 19.07 -6.64 10.84
CA GLU A 106 20.28 -6.12 10.20
C GLU A 106 19.99 -5.87 8.70
N PHE A 107 19.97 -4.59 8.32
CA PHE A 107 19.42 -4.14 7.04
C PHE A 107 20.36 -4.38 5.85
N ILE A 108 21.57 -4.85 6.13
CA ILE A 108 22.63 -5.12 5.16
C ILE A 108 23.22 -6.48 5.47
N THR A 109 23.04 -7.41 4.54
CA THR A 109 23.69 -8.73 4.64
C THR A 109 25.09 -8.61 4.06
N PHE A 110 26.09 -8.59 4.93
CA PHE A 110 27.47 -8.73 4.51
C PHE A 110 27.75 -10.20 4.25
N VAL A 111 28.25 -10.52 3.04
CA VAL A 111 28.78 -11.85 2.78
C VAL A 111 30.10 -11.96 3.53
N ASN A 112 30.23 -12.95 4.41
CA ASN A 112 31.47 -13.18 5.13
C ASN A 112 32.57 -13.58 4.14
N LEU A 113 33.53 -12.70 3.91
CA LEU A 113 34.64 -12.89 2.97
C LEU A 113 35.55 -14.08 3.35
N ARG A 114 35.49 -14.56 4.60
CA ARG A 114 36.23 -15.76 5.06
C ARG A 114 35.54 -17.07 4.62
N ASP A 115 34.26 -17.06 4.26
CA ASP A 115 33.46 -18.27 4.03
C ASP A 115 33.03 -18.42 2.56
N THR A 116 34.01 -18.65 1.68
CA THR A 116 33.74 -18.92 0.25
C THR A 116 33.58 -20.40 -0.08
N VAL A 117 33.58 -21.31 0.92
CA VAL A 117 33.72 -22.76 0.65
C VAL A 117 32.55 -23.64 1.13
N GLN A 118 31.56 -23.16 1.88
CA GLN A 118 30.42 -24.03 2.26
C GLN A 118 29.02 -23.44 2.05
N LYS A 119 28.37 -23.85 0.95
CA LYS A 119 26.90 -23.87 0.84
C LYS A 119 26.34 -24.92 1.81
N THR A 120 26.22 -24.57 3.09
CA THR A 120 25.46 -25.36 4.05
C THR A 120 24.26 -24.55 4.52
N VAL A 121 23.07 -25.00 4.15
CA VAL A 121 21.77 -24.46 4.56
C VAL A 121 21.69 -24.47 6.09
N LYS A 122 21.94 -23.34 6.75
CA LYS A 122 21.79 -23.22 8.20
C LYS A 122 20.34 -22.91 8.57
N LYS A 123 19.72 -23.85 9.28
CA LYS A 123 18.46 -23.69 10.03
C LYS A 123 18.50 -22.42 10.88
N LYS A 124 17.37 -21.70 10.90
CA LYS A 124 17.08 -20.53 11.75
C LYS A 124 17.48 -20.79 13.21
N ALA A 125 18.52 -20.11 13.68
CA ALA A 125 18.83 -19.96 15.09
C ALA A 125 18.26 -18.62 15.60
N ALA A 126 17.83 -18.61 16.86
CA ALA A 126 17.30 -17.46 17.59
C ALA A 126 18.23 -16.22 17.55
N PRO A 127 17.70 -14.99 17.69
CA PRO A 127 18.44 -13.76 17.46
C PRO A 127 19.53 -13.59 18.52
N LYS A 128 20.78 -13.88 18.13
CA LYS A 128 21.94 -13.41 18.88
C LYS A 128 22.08 -11.91 18.62
N GLN A 129 22.30 -11.16 19.69
CA GLN A 129 22.61 -9.73 19.65
C GLN A 129 23.55 -9.40 18.48
N ALA A 130 23.20 -8.37 17.72
CA ALA A 130 23.94 -7.91 16.55
C ALA A 130 25.43 -7.80 16.91
N LYS A 131 26.25 -8.67 16.34
CA LYS A 131 27.70 -8.54 16.47
C LYS A 131 28.09 -7.33 15.63
N PRO A 132 28.99 -6.44 16.12
CA PRO A 132 29.50 -5.35 15.29
C PRO A 132 30.01 -5.94 13.98
N THR A 133 29.53 -5.36 12.87
CA THR A 133 29.83 -5.84 11.51
C THR A 133 31.31 -5.69 11.20
N GLY A 134 32.00 -4.77 11.90
CA GLY A 134 33.39 -4.43 11.63
C GLY A 134 33.54 -3.76 10.26
N ILE A 135 32.46 -3.19 9.70
CA ILE A 135 32.45 -2.60 8.37
C ILE A 135 31.86 -1.20 8.47
N GLU A 136 32.66 -0.20 8.10
CA GLU A 136 32.21 1.17 7.87
C GLU A 136 31.94 1.36 6.37
N VAL A 137 30.81 1.92 6.00
CA VAL A 137 30.42 2.20 4.62
C VAL A 137 30.06 3.68 4.48
N ASP A 138 30.61 4.36 3.48
CA ASP A 138 30.24 5.72 3.10
C ASP A 138 29.96 5.77 1.59
N LEU A 139 28.68 5.91 1.21
CA LEU A 139 28.24 6.00 -0.18
C LEU A 139 27.78 7.42 -0.46
N ASN A 140 28.34 8.03 -1.50
CA ASN A 140 27.90 9.31 -2.04
C ASN A 140 27.37 9.06 -3.46
N LEU A 141 26.06 9.17 -3.62
CA LEU A 141 25.35 8.78 -4.83
C LEU A 141 24.70 9.99 -5.51
N ASP A 142 25.06 10.21 -6.77
CA ASP A 142 24.37 11.14 -7.68
C ASP A 142 23.34 10.35 -8.49
N ILE A 143 22.06 10.51 -8.12
CA ILE A 143 20.93 9.86 -8.75
C ILE A 143 20.49 10.69 -9.96
N THR A 144 20.47 10.06 -11.13
CA THR A 144 20.15 10.70 -12.41
C THR A 144 18.69 10.51 -12.78
N PRO A 145 18.09 11.44 -13.53
CA PRO A 145 16.69 11.33 -13.98
C PRO A 145 16.35 10.04 -14.72
N GLU A 146 17.32 9.31 -15.25
CA GLU A 146 17.11 8.03 -15.93
C GLU A 146 17.02 6.82 -14.99
N ALA A 147 17.34 6.99 -13.71
CA ALA A 147 17.22 5.96 -12.69
C ALA A 147 15.75 5.80 -12.26
N TYR A 148 15.25 4.58 -12.31
CA TYR A 148 13.93 4.22 -11.81
C TYR A 148 14.03 3.78 -10.35
N ALA A 149 13.13 4.29 -9.52
CA ALA A 149 12.97 3.88 -8.13
C ALA A 149 11.51 3.54 -7.83
N GLU A 150 11.32 2.52 -6.99
CA GLU A 150 10.02 2.10 -6.50
C GLU A 150 10.09 1.89 -4.99
N ILE A 151 9.25 2.61 -4.26
CA ILE A 151 9.10 2.53 -2.81
C ILE A 151 7.75 1.87 -2.55
N ILE A 152 7.79 0.73 -1.86
CA ILE A 152 6.63 -0.12 -1.66
C ILE A 152 6.26 -0.05 -0.18
N PHE A 153 5.17 0.64 0.14
CA PHE A 153 4.70 0.83 1.52
C PHE A 153 3.94 -0.39 2.02
N ASP A 154 3.08 -0.95 1.18
CA ASP A 154 2.41 -2.21 1.45
C ASP A 154 2.21 -3.00 0.15
N ILE A 155 2.86 -4.17 0.10
CA ILE A 155 2.81 -5.10 -1.04
C ILE A 155 1.40 -5.68 -1.20
N LYS A 156 0.66 -5.88 -0.11
CA LYS A 156 -0.67 -6.50 -0.15
C LYS A 156 -1.70 -5.54 -0.71
N SER A 157 -1.73 -4.32 -0.17
CA SER A 157 -2.66 -3.30 -0.64
C SER A 157 -2.24 -2.73 -2.01
N GLY A 158 -0.96 -2.83 -2.39
CA GLY A 158 -0.44 -2.25 -3.63
C GLY A 158 -0.13 -0.77 -3.53
N ASP A 159 0.07 -0.26 -2.30
CA ASP A 159 0.47 1.11 -2.01
C ASP A 159 1.95 1.33 -2.37
N ILE A 160 2.16 1.94 -3.54
CA ILE A 160 3.45 2.02 -4.23
C ILE A 160 3.66 3.43 -4.78
N VAL A 161 4.79 4.03 -4.43
CA VAL A 161 5.33 5.21 -5.11
C VAL A 161 6.40 4.75 -6.08
N ARG A 162 6.23 5.02 -7.37
CA ARG A 162 7.20 4.62 -8.40
C ARG A 162 7.49 5.73 -9.38
N GLY A 163 8.71 5.79 -9.89
CA GLY A 163 9.03 6.76 -10.92
C GLY A 163 10.51 6.97 -11.16
N TYR A 164 10.76 8.01 -11.94
CA TYR A 164 12.05 8.51 -12.32
C TYR A 164 12.31 9.82 -11.59
N GLY A 165 13.55 10.04 -11.16
CA GLY A 165 13.89 11.19 -10.36
C GLY A 165 15.38 11.38 -10.24
N LYS A 166 15.76 12.46 -9.58
CA LYS A 166 17.15 12.87 -9.41
C LYS A 166 17.40 13.26 -7.96
N GLY A 167 18.65 13.18 -7.53
CA GLY A 167 18.95 13.52 -6.14
C GLY A 167 20.39 13.22 -5.77
N ASN A 168 20.87 13.86 -4.71
CA ASN A 168 22.15 13.54 -4.11
C ASN A 168 21.88 12.84 -2.79
N LEU A 169 22.29 11.59 -2.68
CA LEU A 169 22.06 10.78 -1.49
C LEU A 169 23.39 10.38 -0.87
N LYS A 170 23.53 10.61 0.44
CA LYS A 170 24.63 10.10 1.23
C LYS A 170 24.13 9.02 2.17
N LEU A 171 24.73 7.84 2.09
CA LEU A 171 24.40 6.69 2.94
C LEU A 171 25.63 6.33 3.75
N GLN A 172 25.48 6.19 5.07
CA GLN A 172 26.58 5.83 5.96
C GLN A 172 26.17 4.68 6.88
N ILE A 173 27.02 3.67 6.98
CA ILE A 173 26.89 2.60 7.97
C ILE A 173 28.17 2.60 8.81
N ASP A 174 28.03 2.63 10.13
CA ASP A 174 29.16 2.52 11.02
C ASP A 174 29.49 1.05 11.38
N THR A 175 30.57 0.86 12.12
CA THR A 175 31.02 -0.49 12.54
C THR A 175 30.07 -1.20 13.51
N GLN A 176 29.12 -0.48 14.12
CA GLN A 176 28.06 -1.03 14.97
C GLN A 176 26.81 -1.39 14.15
N GLY A 177 26.77 -1.02 12.88
CA GLY A 177 25.64 -1.25 11.98
C GLY A 177 24.61 -0.12 12.00
N ASP A 178 24.91 1.03 12.62
CA ASP A 178 24.02 2.19 12.60
C ASP A 178 24.01 2.77 11.18
N PHE A 179 22.83 2.70 10.54
CA PHE A 179 22.60 3.16 9.19
C PHE A 179 21.97 4.55 9.21
N THR A 180 22.62 5.50 8.54
CA THR A 180 22.11 6.86 8.34
C THR A 180 22.06 7.24 6.86
N MET A 181 21.09 8.07 6.52
CA MET A 181 20.83 8.53 5.16
C MET A 181 20.57 10.04 5.15
N PHE A 182 21.17 10.74 4.20
CA PHE A 182 21.04 12.18 4.03
C PHE A 182 20.81 12.54 2.58
N GLY A 183 20.09 13.64 2.36
CA GLY A 183 19.86 14.22 1.05
C GLY A 183 18.41 14.16 0.62
N GLN A 184 18.17 14.50 -0.64
CA GLN A 184 16.83 14.61 -1.21
C GLN A 184 16.76 13.91 -2.55
N TYR A 185 15.65 13.21 -2.77
CA TYR A 185 15.25 12.64 -4.05
C TYR A 185 14.02 13.38 -4.56
N GLU A 186 14.14 13.99 -5.74
CA GLU A 186 13.08 14.72 -6.41
C GLU A 186 12.53 13.89 -7.57
N PHE A 187 11.21 13.70 -7.61
CA PHE A 187 10.54 13.01 -8.71
C PHE A 187 10.44 13.93 -9.94
N GLU A 188 10.92 13.43 -11.07
CA GLU A 188 10.75 14.07 -12.39
C GLU A 188 9.46 13.60 -13.06
N SER A 189 9.14 12.32 -12.90
CA SER A 189 7.89 11.70 -13.37
C SER A 189 7.64 10.41 -12.60
N GLY A 190 6.38 10.04 -12.45
CA GLY A 190 6.05 8.81 -11.75
C GLY A 190 4.59 8.74 -11.40
N ASN A 191 4.26 7.71 -10.65
CA ASN A 191 2.91 7.38 -10.28
C ASN A 191 2.86 6.95 -8.82
N TYR A 192 1.79 7.34 -8.16
CA TYR A 192 1.42 6.84 -6.85
C TYR A 192 0.17 5.98 -6.97
N ASN A 193 0.28 4.72 -6.57
CA ASN A 193 -0.84 3.80 -6.53
C ASN A 193 -1.57 3.97 -5.21
N PHE A 194 -2.65 4.76 -5.22
CA PHE A 194 -3.50 4.92 -4.07
C PHE A 194 -4.45 3.74 -3.94
N THR A 195 -4.37 3.06 -2.79
CA THR A 195 -5.23 1.94 -2.46
C THR A 195 -6.01 2.20 -1.17
N LEU A 196 -7.27 1.77 -1.13
CA LEU A 196 -8.12 1.92 0.05
C LEU A 196 -9.02 0.70 0.21
N PHE A 197 -8.82 -0.04 1.31
CA PHE A 197 -9.59 -1.22 1.73
C PHE A 197 -9.86 -2.25 0.62
N ASP A 198 -8.85 -2.55 -0.22
CA ASP A 198 -8.93 -3.44 -1.39
C ASP A 198 -9.99 -3.09 -2.46
N LEU A 199 -10.75 -2.02 -2.23
CA LEU A 199 -11.84 -1.57 -3.08
C LEU A 199 -11.35 -0.61 -4.17
N ILE A 200 -10.48 0.30 -3.77
CA ILE A 200 -9.96 1.34 -4.65
C ILE A 200 -8.54 0.96 -5.01
N ASN A 201 -8.28 0.94 -6.31
CA ASN A 201 -6.92 0.96 -6.85
C ASN A 201 -6.88 2.03 -7.93
N LYS A 202 -6.27 3.18 -7.63
CA LYS A 202 -6.13 4.30 -8.56
C LYS A 202 -4.72 4.80 -8.63
N GLU A 203 -4.29 5.02 -9.86
CA GLU A 203 -2.99 5.58 -10.16
C GLU A 203 -3.09 7.11 -10.26
N PHE A 204 -2.44 7.80 -9.34
CA PHE A 204 -2.24 9.25 -9.38
C PHE A 204 -0.92 9.55 -10.07
N LEU A 205 -0.91 10.54 -10.95
CA LEU A 205 0.32 11.02 -11.60
C LEU A 205 1.07 11.93 -10.62
N ILE A 206 2.33 11.63 -10.34
CA ILE A 206 3.17 12.47 -9.48
C ILE A 206 3.51 13.77 -10.22
N ASN A 207 3.20 14.89 -9.58
CA ASN A 207 3.49 16.23 -10.10
C ASN A 207 4.95 16.60 -9.82
N LYS A 208 5.54 17.38 -10.72
CA LYS A 208 6.90 17.91 -10.58
C LYS A 208 7.06 18.71 -9.29
N GLY A 209 8.24 18.61 -8.67
CA GLY A 209 8.54 19.22 -7.37
C GLY A 209 8.18 18.31 -6.18
N SER A 210 7.57 17.16 -6.43
CA SER A 210 7.41 16.12 -5.40
C SER A 210 8.77 15.54 -5.01
N SER A 211 8.98 15.29 -3.73
CA SER A 211 10.26 14.79 -3.24
C SER A 211 10.19 14.02 -1.93
N ILE A 212 11.30 13.36 -1.60
CA ILE A 212 11.55 12.68 -0.33
C ILE A 212 12.90 13.15 0.18
N SER A 213 12.95 13.53 1.46
CA SER A 213 14.16 14.04 2.09
C SER A 213 14.53 13.23 3.32
N TRP A 214 15.81 12.94 3.49
CA TRP A 214 16.37 12.24 4.64
C TRP A 214 17.38 13.14 5.37
N ALA A 215 17.37 13.06 6.70
CA ALA A 215 18.22 13.83 7.59
C ALA A 215 18.74 12.99 8.77
N GLY A 216 19.14 11.75 8.50
CA GLY A 216 19.62 10.81 9.51
C GLY A 216 18.94 9.46 9.39
N ASP A 217 17.77 9.28 9.99
CA ASP A 217 17.07 7.99 9.97
C ASP A 217 16.62 7.61 8.54
N PRO A 218 17.05 6.46 7.99
CA PRO A 218 16.61 5.97 6.69
C PRO A 218 15.10 5.66 6.62
N PHE A 219 14.46 5.31 7.73
CA PHE A 219 13.01 5.08 7.81
C PHE A 219 12.22 6.36 8.11
N GLY A 220 12.91 7.39 8.62
CA GLY A 220 12.36 8.70 8.94
C GLY A 220 12.28 9.66 7.76
N GLY A 221 12.32 9.17 6.52
CA GLY A 221 12.22 10.00 5.33
C GLY A 221 10.97 10.87 5.34
N VAL A 222 11.11 12.16 5.01
CA VAL A 222 10.00 13.11 4.96
C VAL A 222 9.50 13.24 3.53
N LEU A 223 8.25 12.85 3.32
CA LEU A 223 7.52 12.96 2.07
C LEU A 223 7.00 14.40 1.88
N ASN A 224 7.10 14.89 0.66
CA ASN A 224 6.34 16.01 0.14
C ASN A 224 5.96 15.67 -1.30
N LEU A 225 4.86 14.92 -1.45
CA LEU A 225 4.43 14.35 -2.72
C LEU A 225 3.08 14.93 -3.10
N ASN A 226 3.05 15.61 -4.24
CA ASN A 226 1.83 16.13 -4.85
C ASN A 226 1.53 15.27 -6.08
N ALA A 227 0.32 14.75 -6.17
CA ALA A 227 -0.09 13.93 -7.30
C ALA A 227 -1.50 14.30 -7.75
N SER A 228 -1.85 13.98 -8.99
CA SER A 228 -3.19 14.27 -9.52
C SER A 228 -3.82 13.11 -10.28
N TYR A 229 -5.14 13.04 -10.20
CA TYR A 229 -5.98 12.08 -10.91
C TYR A 229 -7.09 12.83 -11.67
N ARG A 230 -7.13 12.66 -13.00
CA ARG A 230 -8.06 13.37 -13.89
C ARG A 230 -9.24 12.46 -14.25
N GLN A 231 -10.46 12.94 -13.99
CA GLN A 231 -11.70 12.21 -14.29
C GLN A 231 -12.74 13.12 -14.95
N LEU A 232 -13.38 12.66 -16.02
CA LEU A 232 -14.51 13.38 -16.62
C LEU A 232 -15.75 13.19 -15.74
N VAL A 233 -16.38 14.27 -15.27
CA VAL A 233 -17.56 14.26 -14.40
C VAL A 233 -18.54 15.37 -14.78
N SER A 234 -19.83 15.19 -14.49
CA SER A 234 -20.80 16.30 -14.56
C SER A 234 -20.76 17.08 -13.25
N TYR A 235 -20.75 18.41 -13.36
CA TYR A 235 -20.77 19.34 -12.23
C TYR A 235 -22.20 19.71 -11.80
N ALA A 236 -23.22 19.15 -12.48
CA ALA A 236 -24.64 19.38 -12.16
C ALA A 236 -25.00 19.16 -10.68
N PRO A 237 -24.45 18.16 -9.96
CA PRO A 237 -24.75 17.96 -8.54
C PRO A 237 -24.27 19.07 -7.62
N LEU A 238 -23.34 19.94 -8.07
CA LEU A 238 -22.78 21.03 -7.28
C LEU A 238 -23.51 22.37 -7.49
N LEU A 239 -24.50 22.40 -8.39
CA LEU A 239 -25.26 23.61 -8.67
C LEU A 239 -26.19 23.93 -7.52
N SER A 240 -26.37 25.21 -7.21
CA SER A 240 -27.38 25.65 -6.24
C SER A 240 -28.81 25.63 -6.78
N ASP A 241 -28.99 25.77 -8.10
CA ASP A 241 -30.29 25.68 -8.77
C ASP A 241 -30.53 24.27 -9.29
N HIS A 242 -31.42 23.54 -8.62
CA HIS A 242 -31.84 22.18 -8.99
C HIS A 242 -33.17 22.15 -9.75
N SER A 243 -33.60 23.27 -10.36
CA SER A 243 -34.82 23.29 -11.16
C SER A 243 -34.72 22.31 -12.34
N PRO A 244 -35.82 21.62 -12.69
CA PRO A 244 -35.82 20.68 -13.81
C PRO A 244 -35.37 21.31 -15.12
N GLU A 245 -35.66 22.60 -15.37
CA GLU A 245 -35.21 23.30 -16.59
C GLU A 245 -33.68 23.37 -16.70
N VAL A 246 -32.98 23.59 -15.58
CA VAL A 246 -31.52 23.71 -15.54
C VAL A 246 -30.86 22.33 -15.58
N LEU A 247 -31.31 21.39 -14.73
CA LEU A 247 -30.74 20.04 -14.64
C LEU A 247 -31.04 19.16 -15.87
N SER A 248 -32.11 19.43 -16.62
CA SER A 248 -32.41 18.71 -17.86
C SER A 248 -31.59 19.21 -19.05
N SER A 249 -30.95 20.38 -18.94
CA SER A 249 -30.17 20.95 -20.04
C SER A 249 -28.97 20.08 -20.43
N PRO A 250 -28.79 19.78 -21.73
CA PRO A 250 -27.60 19.08 -22.24
C PRO A 250 -26.28 19.75 -21.89
N GLN A 251 -26.27 21.09 -21.77
CA GLN A 251 -25.07 21.86 -21.44
C GLN A 251 -24.62 21.63 -19.99
N ILE A 252 -25.57 21.45 -19.06
CA ILE A 252 -25.30 21.17 -17.64
C ILE A 252 -24.90 19.71 -17.41
N ARG A 253 -25.49 18.78 -18.17
CA ARG A 253 -25.18 17.35 -18.11
C ARG A 253 -23.82 16.99 -18.72
N ARG A 254 -23.23 17.91 -19.49
CA ARG A 254 -21.91 17.70 -20.10
C ARG A 254 -20.86 17.41 -19.03
N ARG A 255 -20.00 16.43 -19.33
CA ARG A 255 -18.89 16.05 -18.46
C ARG A 255 -17.66 16.89 -18.80
N TYR A 256 -17.04 17.43 -17.77
CA TYR A 256 -15.78 18.17 -17.84
C TYR A 256 -14.74 17.48 -16.95
N PRO A 257 -13.44 17.66 -17.25
CA PRO A 257 -12.38 17.18 -16.38
C PRO A 257 -12.49 17.79 -14.97
N ALA A 258 -12.50 16.92 -13.96
CA ALA A 258 -12.17 17.24 -12.58
C ALA A 258 -10.80 16.63 -12.29
N GLU A 259 -9.92 17.41 -11.69
CA GLU A 259 -8.58 16.99 -11.28
C GLU A 259 -8.58 16.84 -9.76
N VAL A 260 -8.56 15.61 -9.28
CA VAL A 260 -8.38 15.29 -7.88
C VAL A 260 -6.90 15.44 -7.56
N LEU A 261 -6.57 16.33 -6.64
CA LEU A 261 -5.23 16.49 -6.11
C LEU A 261 -5.08 15.68 -4.83
N LEU A 262 -3.92 15.06 -4.70
CA LEU A 262 -3.50 14.29 -3.55
C LEU A 262 -2.17 14.88 -3.08
N ASN A 263 -2.14 15.36 -1.84
CA ASN A 263 -0.95 15.89 -1.19
C ASN A 263 -0.58 14.98 -0.01
N ILE A 264 0.58 14.36 -0.09
CA ILE A 264 1.12 13.48 0.95
C ILE A 264 2.33 14.17 1.57
N THR A 265 2.27 14.45 2.86
CA THR A 265 3.31 15.18 3.59
C THR A 265 3.70 14.48 4.89
N GLY A 266 4.87 14.77 5.43
CA GLY A 266 5.30 14.25 6.73
C GLY A 266 6.11 12.97 6.63
N GLN A 267 6.22 12.21 7.72
CA GLN A 267 7.09 11.03 7.76
C GLN A 267 6.52 9.88 6.90
N MET A 268 7.41 9.18 6.19
CA MET A 268 7.08 8.07 5.29
C MET A 268 6.30 6.94 5.99
N MET A 269 6.57 6.71 7.28
CA MET A 269 5.89 5.68 8.08
C MET A 269 4.51 6.11 8.59
N THR A 270 4.24 7.43 8.65
CA THR A 270 2.97 8.00 9.13
C THR A 270 2.59 9.23 8.30
N PRO A 271 2.34 9.05 6.99
CA PRO A 271 2.09 10.17 6.09
C PRO A 271 0.77 10.88 6.44
N GLN A 272 0.76 12.20 6.28
CA GLN A 272 -0.43 13.03 6.32
C GLN A 272 -0.98 13.21 4.91
N ILE A 273 -2.20 12.76 4.69
CA ILE A 273 -2.86 12.78 3.38
C ILE A 273 -3.93 13.86 3.36
N ALA A 274 -3.80 14.79 2.43
CA ALA A 274 -4.79 15.81 2.13
C ALA A 274 -5.24 15.70 0.67
N PHE A 275 -6.52 15.98 0.42
CA PHE A 275 -7.08 15.98 -0.91
C PHE A 275 -7.58 17.37 -1.30
N ASP A 276 -7.62 17.63 -2.60
CA ASP A 276 -8.31 18.78 -3.18
C ASP A 276 -8.92 18.43 -4.54
N ILE A 277 -9.78 19.29 -5.07
CA ILE A 277 -10.35 19.16 -6.41
C ILE A 277 -10.12 20.47 -7.16
N GLN A 278 -9.66 20.37 -8.41
CA GLN A 278 -9.55 21.47 -9.35
C GLN A 278 -10.42 21.23 -10.58
N ALA A 279 -10.93 22.34 -11.13
CA ALA A 279 -11.86 22.35 -12.26
C ALA A 279 -11.42 23.39 -13.31
N ASN A 280 -10.17 23.27 -13.75
CA ASN A 280 -9.52 24.28 -14.60
C ASN A 280 -10.10 24.33 -16.03
N ASP A 281 -10.73 23.25 -16.48
CA ASP A 281 -11.24 23.05 -17.85
C ASP A 281 -12.75 23.35 -17.98
N LEU A 282 -13.35 24.10 -17.05
CA LEU A 282 -14.74 24.52 -17.12
C LEU A 282 -14.96 25.67 -18.13
N PRO A 283 -16.14 25.76 -18.77
CA PRO A 283 -16.45 26.86 -19.67
C PRO A 283 -16.54 28.17 -18.88
N LYS A 284 -15.83 29.19 -19.36
CA LYS A 284 -15.77 30.52 -18.72
C LYS A 284 -17.00 31.39 -18.99
N SER A 285 -17.76 31.06 -20.04
CA SER A 285 -19.00 31.76 -20.42
C SER A 285 -20.19 31.26 -19.61
N ASP A 286 -21.10 32.17 -19.31
CA ASP A 286 -22.39 31.83 -18.69
C ASP A 286 -23.22 30.96 -19.63
N LEU A 287 -23.82 29.92 -19.07
CA LEU A 287 -24.81 29.09 -19.75
C LEU A 287 -26.18 29.75 -19.56
N VAL A 288 -26.77 30.26 -20.64
CA VAL A 288 -28.05 30.98 -20.60
C VAL A 288 -29.18 30.04 -21.00
N PHE A 289 -30.24 30.01 -20.19
CA PHE A 289 -31.41 29.16 -20.40
C PHE A 289 -32.64 29.99 -20.79
N PRO A 290 -33.65 29.37 -21.43
CA PRO A 290 -34.95 29.99 -21.62
C PRO A 290 -35.51 30.54 -20.29
N GLY A 291 -36.02 31.77 -20.30
CA GLY A 291 -36.47 32.46 -19.09
C GLY A 291 -35.41 33.34 -18.41
N GLY A 292 -34.25 33.55 -19.03
CA GLY A 292 -33.24 34.51 -18.58
C GLY A 292 -32.37 34.03 -17.41
N LYS A 293 -32.53 32.78 -16.98
CA LYS A 293 -31.64 32.15 -16.00
C LYS A 293 -30.26 31.96 -16.62
N SER A 294 -29.19 32.23 -15.87
CA SER A 294 -27.83 31.92 -16.27
C SER A 294 -27.09 31.13 -15.20
N VAL A 295 -26.24 30.20 -15.61
CA VAL A 295 -25.37 29.42 -14.71
C VAL A 295 -23.93 29.58 -15.14
N ASN A 296 -23.10 30.04 -14.20
CA ASN A 296 -21.66 30.08 -14.35
C ASN A 296 -21.03 28.89 -13.61
N LEU A 297 -20.57 27.88 -14.34
CA LEU A 297 -20.00 26.66 -13.75
C LEU A 297 -18.75 26.93 -12.88
N PRO A 298 -17.78 27.76 -13.31
CA PRO A 298 -16.64 28.12 -12.47
C PRO A 298 -17.03 28.76 -11.13
N LEU A 299 -18.01 29.68 -11.13
CA LEU A 299 -18.50 30.33 -9.92
C LEU A 299 -19.24 29.35 -9.01
N GLN A 300 -20.05 28.44 -9.58
CA GLN A 300 -20.74 27.43 -8.79
C GLN A 300 -19.74 26.50 -8.11
N PHE A 301 -18.73 26.03 -8.84
CA PHE A 301 -17.66 25.20 -8.29
C PHE A 301 -16.83 25.93 -7.22
N SER A 302 -16.45 27.19 -7.44
CA SER A 302 -15.71 27.96 -6.45
C SER A 302 -16.54 28.22 -5.19
N SER A 303 -17.84 28.46 -5.33
CA SER A 303 -18.76 28.60 -4.20
C SER A 303 -18.92 27.30 -3.42
N PHE A 304 -18.95 26.16 -4.11
CA PHE A 304 -18.91 24.83 -3.49
C PHE A 304 -17.61 24.67 -2.69
N LYS A 305 -16.44 24.92 -3.30
CA LYS A 305 -15.14 24.82 -2.63
C LYS A 305 -15.02 25.75 -1.40
N ALA A 306 -15.60 26.94 -1.46
CA ALA A 306 -15.56 27.89 -0.35
C ALA A 306 -16.41 27.46 0.85
N ARG A 307 -17.44 26.62 0.63
CA ARG A 307 -18.32 26.09 1.68
C ARG A 307 -17.93 24.68 2.14
N ALA A 308 -17.23 23.92 1.30
CA ALA A 308 -16.84 22.55 1.59
C ALA A 308 -15.79 22.52 2.71
N ASP A 309 -16.09 21.80 3.77
CA ASP A 309 -15.11 21.42 4.77
C ASP A 309 -14.28 20.20 4.28
N GLU A 310 -13.31 19.79 5.09
CA GLU A 310 -12.43 18.66 4.76
C GLU A 310 -13.21 17.35 4.56
N GLN A 311 -14.31 17.15 5.30
CA GLN A 311 -15.12 15.94 5.22
C GLN A 311 -15.91 15.90 3.91
N GLU A 312 -16.56 17.00 3.53
CA GLU A 312 -17.28 17.11 2.27
C GLU A 312 -16.31 17.00 1.09
N LEU A 313 -15.11 17.57 1.18
CA LEU A 313 -14.09 17.45 0.15
C LEU A 313 -13.64 15.99 -0.04
N LYS A 314 -13.32 15.29 1.05
CA LYS A 314 -12.97 13.85 1.03
C LYS A 314 -14.10 13.00 0.44
N LYS A 315 -15.35 13.29 0.80
CA LYS A 315 -16.54 12.63 0.24
C LYS A 315 -16.64 12.83 -1.28
N GLN A 316 -16.47 14.06 -1.77
CA GLN A 316 -16.55 14.33 -3.20
C GLN A 316 -15.39 13.69 -3.97
N VAL A 317 -14.18 13.71 -3.43
CA VAL A 317 -12.99 13.04 -4.01
C VAL A 317 -13.25 11.55 -4.16
N PHE A 318 -13.74 10.90 -3.11
CA PHE A 318 -14.09 9.49 -3.16
C PHE A 318 -15.17 9.20 -4.20
N SER A 319 -16.23 10.02 -4.24
CA SER A 319 -17.30 9.90 -5.24
C SER A 319 -16.75 10.00 -6.67
N ILE A 320 -15.78 10.87 -6.93
CA ILE A 320 -15.12 10.98 -8.24
C ILE A 320 -14.29 9.72 -8.54
N ILE A 321 -13.54 9.22 -7.56
CA ILE A 321 -12.65 8.06 -7.73
C ILE A 321 -13.45 6.78 -7.99
N VAL A 322 -14.50 6.54 -7.20
CA VAL A 322 -15.28 5.30 -7.21
C VAL A 322 -16.46 5.39 -8.17
N LEU A 323 -17.30 6.41 -8.01
CA LEU A 323 -18.55 6.57 -8.76
C LEU A 323 -18.37 7.36 -10.06
N ARG A 324 -17.20 7.98 -10.28
CA ARG A 324 -16.90 8.82 -11.46
C ARG A 324 -17.88 9.98 -11.64
N ARG A 325 -18.40 10.53 -10.53
CA ARG A 325 -19.31 11.68 -10.48
C ARG A 325 -19.19 12.42 -9.14
N PHE A 326 -19.60 13.68 -9.09
CA PHE A 326 -19.87 14.35 -7.81
C PHE A 326 -21.11 13.75 -7.14
N SER A 327 -21.11 13.76 -5.81
CA SER A 327 -22.29 13.44 -5.00
C SER A 327 -23.12 14.72 -4.78
N SER A 328 -24.45 14.59 -4.76
CA SER A 328 -25.37 15.69 -4.44
C SER A 328 -25.35 16.01 -2.95
N SER A 329 -25.38 17.29 -2.58
CA SER A 329 -25.45 17.73 -1.18
C SER A 329 -26.82 17.50 -0.55
N ASP A 330 -27.90 17.56 -1.33
CA ASP A 330 -29.27 17.58 -0.82
C ASP A 330 -30.22 16.76 -1.72
N ALA A 331 -30.63 15.60 -1.23
CA ALA A 331 -31.70 14.81 -1.84
C ALA A 331 -33.05 14.98 -1.14
N PHE A 332 -33.20 16.01 -0.30
CA PHE A 332 -34.42 16.25 0.47
C PHE A 332 -35.36 17.25 -0.23
N SER A 333 -35.63 17.05 -1.53
CA SER A 333 -36.77 17.68 -2.19
C SER A 333 -37.74 16.59 -2.68
N ALA A 334 -38.90 16.52 -2.04
CA ALA A 334 -39.89 15.44 -2.13
C ALA A 334 -40.61 15.31 -3.49
N GLN A 335 -40.02 15.78 -4.59
CA GLN A 335 -40.70 15.85 -5.90
C GLN A 335 -39.78 15.57 -7.10
N ALA A 336 -38.73 14.77 -6.95
CA ALA A 336 -37.93 14.30 -8.08
C ALA A 336 -37.94 12.76 -8.16
N THR A 337 -38.46 12.25 -9.27
CA THR A 337 -38.55 10.84 -9.62
C THR A 337 -37.18 10.14 -9.57
N ALA A 338 -37.03 9.25 -8.59
CA ALA A 338 -36.22 8.02 -8.54
C ALA A 338 -35.04 7.87 -9.53
N VAL A 339 -33.85 8.36 -9.17
CA VAL A 339 -32.53 7.75 -9.59
C VAL A 339 -31.40 7.96 -8.54
N SER A 340 -31.63 8.56 -7.36
CA SER A 340 -30.54 9.06 -6.48
C SER A 340 -30.18 8.18 -5.27
N SER A 341 -30.90 7.08 -5.01
CA SER A 341 -30.80 6.33 -3.74
C SER A 341 -29.44 5.64 -3.45
N VAL A 342 -28.56 5.50 -4.45
CA VAL A 342 -27.25 4.84 -4.29
C VAL A 342 -26.16 5.81 -3.81
N SER A 343 -26.24 7.11 -4.15
CA SER A 343 -25.24 8.10 -3.71
C SER A 343 -25.43 8.55 -2.25
N GLU A 344 -26.66 8.57 -1.76
CA GLU A 344 -27.02 9.07 -0.42
C GLU A 344 -26.64 8.10 0.71
N LEU A 345 -26.61 6.79 0.42
CA LEU A 345 -26.22 5.77 1.40
C LEU A 345 -24.70 5.57 1.48
N PHE A 346 -23.99 5.87 0.38
CA PHE A 346 -22.53 5.82 0.35
C PHE A 346 -21.92 6.98 1.15
N SER A 347 -22.52 8.18 1.10
CA SER A 347 -21.94 9.37 1.75
C SER A 347 -22.01 9.35 3.28
N ASN A 348 -23.11 8.84 3.87
CA ASN A 348 -23.33 9.01 5.31
C ASN A 348 -22.67 7.91 6.17
N GLN A 349 -22.38 6.74 5.61
CA GLN A 349 -21.65 5.67 6.32
C GLN A 349 -20.15 5.67 6.01
N LEU A 350 -19.73 6.12 4.82
CA LEU A 350 -18.31 6.22 4.44
C LEU A 350 -17.57 7.32 5.20
N SER A 351 -18.21 8.46 5.51
CA SER A 351 -17.61 9.50 6.34
C SER A 351 -17.20 9.00 7.73
N TYR A 352 -17.92 8.01 8.28
CA TYR A 352 -17.51 7.32 9.50
C TYR A 352 -16.28 6.41 9.28
N TRP A 353 -16.23 5.63 8.19
CA TRP A 353 -15.07 4.79 7.85
C TRP A 353 -13.80 5.60 7.54
N LEU A 354 -13.94 6.79 6.95
CA LEU A 354 -12.86 7.76 6.71
C LEU A 354 -12.26 8.33 8.01
N SER A 355 -12.96 8.21 9.14
CA SER A 355 -12.52 8.76 10.43
C SER A 355 -11.87 7.74 11.37
N GLN A 356 -11.89 6.45 11.03
CA GLN A 356 -11.25 5.39 11.81
C GLN A 356 -10.23 4.64 10.96
N MET A 357 -8.97 5.06 11.05
CA MET A 357 -7.79 4.25 10.70
C MET A 357 -7.68 3.08 11.70
N ASP A 358 -8.55 2.07 11.57
CA ASP A 358 -8.44 0.84 12.34
C ASP A 358 -8.20 -0.33 11.39
N GLU A 359 -7.04 -0.98 11.52
CA GLU A 359 -6.61 -2.15 10.73
C GLU A 359 -7.59 -3.34 10.86
N ASN A 360 -8.49 -3.30 11.84
CA ASN A 360 -9.46 -4.36 12.10
C ASN A 360 -10.77 -4.26 11.27
N LEU A 361 -10.94 -3.20 10.48
CA LEU A 361 -12.11 -3.01 9.63
C LEU A 361 -11.85 -3.54 8.20
N GLU A 362 -12.59 -4.57 7.81
CA GLU A 362 -12.62 -5.12 6.45
C GLU A 362 -13.88 -4.65 5.70
N ILE A 363 -13.73 -4.18 4.46
CA ILE A 363 -14.82 -3.72 3.59
C ILE A 363 -14.74 -4.49 2.27
N ASP A 364 -15.82 -5.15 1.89
CA ASP A 364 -15.92 -5.90 0.63
C ASP A 364 -17.11 -5.37 -0.17
N LEU A 365 -16.84 -4.89 -1.39
CA LEU A 365 -17.89 -4.43 -2.31
C LEU A 365 -17.95 -5.34 -3.53
N ASP A 366 -19.09 -5.97 -3.74
CA ASP A 366 -19.38 -6.68 -4.97
C ASP A 366 -20.16 -5.75 -5.91
N VAL A 367 -19.46 -5.21 -6.91
CA VAL A 367 -20.04 -4.41 -7.99
C VAL A 367 -20.03 -5.26 -9.26
N ALA A 368 -21.10 -6.02 -9.45
CA ALA A 368 -21.31 -6.76 -10.68
C ALA A 368 -21.52 -5.78 -11.85
N SER A 369 -20.45 -5.54 -12.62
CA SER A 369 -20.45 -5.00 -13.99
C SER A 369 -21.03 -3.58 -14.19
N MET A 370 -20.19 -2.70 -14.77
CA MET A 370 -20.40 -1.25 -14.89
C MET A 370 -21.37 -0.82 -16.01
N ASN A 371 -22.59 -1.38 -16.04
CA ASN A 371 -23.67 -0.88 -16.89
C ASN A 371 -24.70 -0.13 -16.05
N ASP A 372 -25.25 0.97 -16.58
CA ASP A 372 -26.16 1.89 -15.86
C ASP A 372 -27.44 1.19 -15.32
N GLU A 373 -27.84 0.04 -15.89
CA GLU A 373 -28.96 -0.78 -15.41
C GLU A 373 -28.59 -1.75 -14.26
N GLN A 374 -27.31 -2.07 -14.09
CA GLN A 374 -26.79 -3.06 -13.13
C GLN A 374 -26.28 -2.43 -11.81
N LEU A 375 -26.14 -1.09 -11.76
CA LEU A 375 -25.86 -0.35 -10.52
C LEU A 375 -26.99 -0.45 -9.47
N ASN A 376 -28.11 -1.11 -9.79
CA ASN A 376 -29.25 -1.32 -8.91
C ASN A 376 -29.10 -2.49 -7.92
N THR A 377 -28.02 -3.28 -7.99
CA THR A 377 -27.74 -4.37 -7.05
C THR A 377 -26.35 -4.21 -6.45
N PHE A 378 -26.17 -3.16 -5.67
CA PHE A 378 -24.94 -2.93 -4.92
C PHE A 378 -24.97 -3.77 -3.64
N GLN A 379 -23.97 -4.65 -3.48
CA GLN A 379 -23.79 -5.44 -2.25
C GLN A 379 -22.60 -4.88 -1.46
N LEU A 380 -22.87 -4.45 -0.24
CA LEU A 380 -21.87 -3.95 0.69
C LEU A 380 -21.76 -4.95 1.85
N ARG A 381 -20.57 -5.52 2.03
CA ARG A 381 -20.24 -6.30 3.21
C ARG A 381 -19.21 -5.54 4.05
N LEU A 382 -19.56 -5.29 5.30
CA LEU A 382 -18.67 -4.73 6.31
C LEU A 382 -18.33 -5.82 7.30
N SER A 383 -17.08 -5.97 7.69
CA SER A 383 -16.75 -6.82 8.83
C SER A 383 -15.69 -6.22 9.72
N TYR A 384 -15.84 -6.39 11.03
CA TYR A 384 -14.94 -5.85 12.02
C TYR A 384 -14.46 -6.96 12.93
N SER A 385 -13.14 -7.04 13.11
CA SER A 385 -12.46 -8.13 13.80
C SER A 385 -11.90 -7.67 15.14
N LEU A 386 -12.15 -8.42 16.20
CA LEU A 386 -11.69 -8.14 17.55
C LEU A 386 -10.94 -9.36 18.11
N PHE A 387 -10.04 -9.11 19.06
CA PHE A 387 -9.27 -10.15 19.77
C PHE A 387 -8.48 -11.06 18.81
N ASN A 388 -7.70 -10.46 17.90
CA ASN A 388 -6.91 -11.16 16.88
C ASN A 388 -7.76 -12.12 16.02
N GLY A 389 -8.97 -11.71 15.61
CA GLY A 389 -9.86 -12.52 14.77
C GLY A 389 -10.76 -13.51 15.52
N ARG A 390 -10.79 -13.50 16.86
CA ARG A 390 -11.67 -14.41 17.62
C ARG A 390 -13.11 -13.96 17.64
N LEU A 391 -13.38 -12.66 17.58
CA LEU A 391 -14.72 -12.11 17.47
C LEU A 391 -14.81 -11.34 16.16
N ARG A 392 -15.70 -11.74 15.26
CA ARG A 392 -15.93 -11.04 14.00
C ARG A 392 -17.39 -10.62 13.91
N PHE A 393 -17.61 -9.32 13.84
CA PHE A 393 -18.89 -8.75 13.45
C PHE A 393 -18.90 -8.63 11.93
N SER A 394 -20.00 -8.95 11.26
CA SER A 394 -20.16 -8.68 9.83
C SER A 394 -21.58 -8.24 9.53
N ARG A 395 -21.73 -7.37 8.55
CA ARG A 395 -23.00 -6.86 8.05
C ARG A 395 -22.98 -6.95 6.54
N ASP A 396 -24.02 -7.51 5.96
CA ASP A 396 -24.20 -7.72 4.52
C ASP A 396 -25.51 -7.06 4.10
N GLY A 397 -25.48 -6.22 3.07
CA GLY A 397 -26.64 -5.45 2.64
C GLY A 397 -26.70 -5.29 1.14
N VAL A 398 -27.85 -5.66 0.56
CA VAL A 398 -28.19 -5.38 -0.84
C VAL A 398 -29.04 -4.11 -0.89
N ILE A 399 -28.57 -3.09 -1.62
CA ILE A 399 -29.32 -1.84 -1.80
C ILE A 399 -30.01 -1.89 -3.16
N SER A 400 -31.33 -2.13 -3.17
CA SER A 400 -32.17 -2.00 -4.38
C SER A 400 -32.89 -0.66 -4.40
N SER A 401 -32.98 0.00 -5.55
CA SER A 401 -33.61 1.32 -5.72
C SER A 401 -35.15 1.35 -5.62
N ASN A 402 -35.79 0.24 -5.27
CA ASN A 402 -37.25 0.14 -5.22
C ASN A 402 -37.82 0.60 -3.86
N THR A 403 -38.59 1.68 -3.87
CA THR A 403 -39.04 2.47 -2.71
C THR A 403 -40.14 1.84 -1.85
N ASN A 404 -40.59 0.61 -2.12
CA ASN A 404 -41.76 0.01 -1.45
C ASN A 404 -41.46 -0.87 -0.22
N SER A 405 -40.22 -0.93 0.29
CA SER A 405 -39.89 -1.76 1.47
C SER A 405 -38.70 -1.22 2.29
N ALA A 406 -38.74 0.07 2.62
CA ALA A 406 -37.62 0.79 3.25
C ALA A 406 -37.26 0.32 4.68
N LEU A 407 -38.18 -0.28 5.45
CA LEU A 407 -37.91 -0.61 6.85
C LEU A 407 -37.30 -2.01 7.07
N ALA A 408 -37.54 -2.98 6.18
CA ALA A 408 -36.96 -4.33 6.28
C ALA A 408 -35.56 -4.42 5.64
N ASN A 409 -35.32 -3.64 4.57
CA ASN A 409 -34.03 -3.63 3.85
C ASN A 409 -32.97 -2.74 4.52
N ALA A 410 -33.36 -1.78 5.36
CA ALA A 410 -32.43 -0.85 6.02
C ALA A 410 -31.65 -1.46 7.19
N VAL A 411 -32.11 -2.59 7.76
CA VAL A 411 -31.41 -3.25 8.87
C VAL A 411 -30.25 -4.12 8.36
N GLY A 412 -30.35 -4.67 7.14
CA GLY A 412 -29.31 -5.54 6.55
C GLY A 412 -29.18 -6.90 7.25
N GLU A 413 -28.57 -7.85 6.58
CA GLU A 413 -28.14 -9.09 7.22
C GLU A 413 -26.94 -8.80 8.11
N TRP A 414 -26.86 -9.45 9.27
CA TRP A 414 -25.70 -9.32 10.14
C TRP A 414 -25.32 -10.67 10.71
N THR A 415 -24.04 -10.85 10.99
CA THR A 415 -23.47 -12.06 11.58
C THR A 415 -22.44 -11.70 12.64
N VAL A 416 -22.49 -12.38 13.78
CA VAL A 416 -21.48 -12.31 14.83
C VAL A 416 -20.89 -13.69 15.00
N ASP A 417 -19.62 -13.83 14.62
CA ASP A 417 -18.85 -15.07 14.76
C ASP A 417 -17.92 -14.97 15.97
N TYR A 418 -17.97 -15.96 16.86
CA TYR A 418 -17.05 -16.10 17.98
C TYR A 418 -16.37 -17.48 17.97
N LEU A 419 -15.04 -17.49 17.90
CA LEU A 419 -14.23 -18.70 18.00
C LEU A 419 -14.09 -19.11 19.47
N LEU A 420 -14.71 -20.24 19.85
CA LEU A 420 -14.66 -20.77 21.21
C LEU A 420 -13.29 -21.37 21.57
N THR A 421 -12.58 -21.89 20.57
CA THR A 421 -11.26 -22.48 20.75
C THR A 421 -10.20 -21.73 19.95
N ALA A 422 -8.98 -21.64 20.50
CA ALA A 422 -7.87 -20.93 19.86
C ALA A 422 -7.46 -21.53 18.51
N ASP A 423 -7.79 -22.81 18.29
CA ASP A 423 -7.58 -23.54 17.04
C ASP A 423 -8.74 -23.42 16.03
N GLY A 424 -9.79 -22.66 16.37
CA GLY A 424 -10.95 -22.42 15.49
C GLY A 424 -11.89 -23.60 15.29
N ARG A 425 -11.68 -24.74 15.97
CA ARG A 425 -12.51 -25.95 15.82
C ARG A 425 -13.97 -25.70 16.19
N TYR A 426 -14.24 -24.91 17.22
CA TYR A 426 -15.59 -24.59 17.66
C TYR A 426 -15.88 -23.11 17.42
N LYS A 427 -16.99 -22.83 16.74
CA LYS A 427 -17.43 -21.47 16.43
C LYS A 427 -18.92 -21.32 16.72
N VAL A 428 -19.27 -20.29 17.49
CA VAL A 428 -20.64 -19.81 17.65
C VAL A 428 -20.88 -18.72 16.62
N ARG A 429 -22.00 -18.78 15.94
CA ARG A 429 -22.43 -17.78 14.97
C ARG A 429 -23.85 -17.35 15.30
N MET A 430 -24.02 -16.09 15.66
CA MET A 430 -25.33 -15.43 15.73
C MET A 430 -25.54 -14.69 14.42
N TYR A 431 -26.73 -14.73 13.87
CA TYR A 431 -26.99 -14.08 12.60
C TYR A 431 -28.43 -13.64 12.45
N ASN A 432 -28.63 -12.76 11.49
CA ASN A 432 -29.92 -12.40 10.98
C ASN A 432 -29.89 -12.45 9.46
N ARG A 433 -30.80 -13.22 8.84
CA ARG A 433 -30.87 -13.40 7.38
C ARG A 433 -32.25 -13.03 6.85
N THR A 434 -32.27 -12.45 5.66
CA THR A 434 -33.50 -12.08 4.97
C THR A 434 -33.88 -13.19 4.00
N ASN A 435 -34.97 -13.90 4.26
CA ASN A 435 -35.44 -14.93 3.33
C ASN A 435 -36.31 -14.31 2.23
N TYR A 436 -35.76 -14.22 1.01
CA TYR A 436 -36.54 -13.85 -0.16
C TYR A 436 -37.06 -15.10 -0.85
N ASN A 437 -38.35 -15.41 -0.67
CA ASN A 437 -39.03 -16.50 -1.38
C ASN A 437 -39.99 -15.89 -2.42
N GLN A 438 -39.81 -16.28 -3.69
CA GLN A 438 -40.59 -15.77 -4.82
C GLN A 438 -42.10 -16.06 -4.71
N ILE A 439 -42.48 -17.12 -3.99
CA ILE A 439 -43.88 -17.49 -3.74
C ILE A 439 -44.53 -16.50 -2.77
N THR A 440 -43.83 -16.10 -1.70
CA THR A 440 -44.28 -15.06 -0.75
C THR A 440 -44.32 -13.66 -1.37
N ALA A 441 -43.39 -13.37 -2.29
CA ALA A 441 -43.41 -12.11 -3.05
C ALA A 441 -44.65 -11.99 -3.94
N ALA A 442 -45.11 -13.10 -4.54
CA ALA A 442 -46.35 -13.15 -5.33
C ALA A 442 -47.64 -13.02 -4.50
N LEU A 443 -47.57 -13.31 -3.19
CA LEU A 443 -48.68 -13.22 -2.23
C LEU A 443 -48.69 -11.89 -1.43
N GLY A 444 -47.84 -10.93 -1.78
CA GLY A 444 -47.76 -9.62 -1.12
C GLY A 444 -47.20 -9.67 0.31
N THR A 445 -46.55 -10.77 0.70
CA THR A 445 -46.00 -10.92 2.05
C THR A 445 -44.57 -10.37 2.10
N GLN A 446 -44.30 -9.45 3.02
CA GLN A 446 -43.00 -8.77 3.15
C GLN A 446 -41.87 -9.76 3.48
N ALA A 447 -40.65 -9.44 3.05
CA ALA A 447 -39.44 -10.22 3.32
C ALA A 447 -39.32 -10.52 4.83
N THR A 448 -39.23 -11.80 5.20
CA THR A 448 -39.17 -12.20 6.61
C THR A 448 -37.72 -12.27 7.06
N ILE A 449 -37.42 -11.48 8.09
CA ILE A 449 -36.14 -11.43 8.77
C ILE A 449 -36.08 -12.58 9.78
N VAL A 450 -35.12 -13.49 9.63
CA VAL A 450 -34.96 -14.68 10.49
C VAL A 450 -33.66 -14.58 11.29
N PRO A 451 -33.72 -14.22 12.58
CA PRO A 451 -32.59 -14.33 13.48
C PRO A 451 -32.32 -15.80 13.82
N GLY A 452 -31.05 -16.17 13.95
CA GLY A 452 -30.61 -17.53 14.25
C GLY A 452 -29.32 -17.55 15.04
N ILE A 453 -29.14 -18.61 15.83
CA ILE A 453 -27.89 -18.92 16.51
C ILE A 453 -27.49 -20.32 16.06
N SER A 454 -26.23 -20.46 15.67
CA SER A 454 -25.65 -21.74 15.24
C SER A 454 -24.34 -21.98 15.95
N ILE A 455 -24.09 -23.25 16.25
CA ILE A 455 -22.81 -23.72 16.77
C ILE A 455 -22.26 -24.66 15.70
N SER A 456 -21.03 -24.41 15.27
CA SER A 456 -20.37 -25.20 14.24
C SER A 456 -19.08 -25.79 14.79
N GLN A 457 -18.83 -27.05 14.45
CA GLN A 457 -17.58 -27.74 14.74
C GLN A 457 -16.93 -28.15 13.43
N SER A 458 -15.72 -27.67 13.18
CA SER A 458 -14.91 -28.07 12.02
C SER A 458 -13.79 -28.99 12.48
N GLN A 459 -13.73 -30.20 11.92
CA GLN A 459 -12.69 -31.18 12.25
C GLN A 459 -12.21 -31.87 10.97
N THR A 460 -10.90 -31.86 10.75
CA THR A 460 -10.26 -32.67 9.72
C THR A 460 -10.07 -34.10 10.22
N PHE A 461 -10.40 -35.07 9.38
CA PHE A 461 -10.29 -36.49 9.69
C PHE A 461 -9.78 -37.26 8.46
N ASN A 462 -8.99 -38.30 8.71
CA ASN A 462 -8.51 -39.18 7.64
C ASN A 462 -9.42 -40.41 7.46
N ARG A 463 -10.22 -40.76 8.48
CA ARG A 463 -11.19 -41.86 8.45
C ARG A 463 -12.47 -41.42 9.17
N LEU A 464 -13.65 -41.80 8.65
CA LEU A 464 -14.97 -41.45 9.23
C LEU A 464 -15.10 -41.81 10.73
N LYS A 465 -14.46 -42.91 11.15
CA LYS A 465 -14.41 -43.32 12.56
C LYS A 465 -13.71 -42.32 13.49
N ASP A 466 -12.78 -41.52 12.97
CA ASP A 466 -11.98 -40.57 13.75
C ASP A 466 -12.80 -39.36 14.22
N ILE A 467 -14.00 -39.13 13.64
CA ILE A 467 -14.95 -38.09 14.05
C ILE A 467 -15.51 -38.37 15.45
N PHE A 468 -15.83 -39.63 15.76
CA PHE A 468 -16.50 -40.01 17.00
C PHE A 468 -15.55 -40.56 18.07
N THR A 469 -14.33 -40.99 17.71
CA THR A 469 -13.43 -41.68 18.65
C THR A 469 -12.42 -40.80 19.38
N ARG A 470 -12.42 -39.47 19.16
CA ARG A 470 -11.28 -38.62 19.56
C ARG A 470 -11.41 -37.82 20.86
N THR A 471 -12.32 -38.18 21.76
CA THR A 471 -12.34 -37.56 23.11
C THR A 471 -11.29 -38.17 24.06
N ARG A 472 -10.72 -39.34 23.75
CA ARG A 472 -9.84 -40.07 24.70
C ARG A 472 -8.37 -40.23 24.29
N ARG A 473 -8.00 -39.94 23.04
CA ARG A 473 -6.64 -40.23 22.53
C ARG A 473 -5.69 -39.03 22.50
N GLN A 474 -6.19 -37.79 22.32
CA GLN A 474 -5.33 -36.60 22.36
C GLN A 474 -4.82 -36.27 23.77
N ARG A 475 -5.54 -36.64 24.84
CA ARG A 475 -5.06 -36.44 26.21
C ARG A 475 -3.88 -37.36 26.58
N LYS A 476 -3.62 -38.42 25.80
CA LYS A 476 -2.51 -39.36 26.03
C LYS A 476 -1.25 -39.02 25.22
N GLU A 477 -1.38 -38.31 24.11
CA GLU A 477 -0.23 -37.84 23.31
C GLU A 477 0.35 -36.53 23.85
N THR A 478 -0.47 -35.62 24.40
CA THR A 478 0.04 -34.40 25.05
C THR A 478 0.72 -34.70 26.39
N SER A 479 0.25 -35.69 27.17
CA SER A 479 0.91 -36.08 28.43
C SER A 479 2.24 -36.80 28.21
N LEU A 480 2.40 -37.55 27.11
CA LEU A 480 3.66 -38.22 26.77
C LEU A 480 4.71 -37.27 26.17
N GLN A 481 4.30 -36.13 25.61
CA GLN A 481 5.24 -35.09 25.15
C GLN A 481 5.70 -34.16 26.28
N GLU A 482 4.91 -33.96 27.35
CA GLU A 482 5.36 -33.21 28.53
C GLU A 482 6.26 -34.04 29.48
N GLU A 483 6.11 -35.38 29.51
CA GLU A 483 7.03 -36.25 30.27
C GLU A 483 8.34 -36.54 29.53
N GLY A 484 8.36 -36.49 28.19
CA GLY A 484 9.59 -36.68 27.39
C GLY A 484 10.51 -35.46 27.29
N LEU A 485 10.12 -34.31 27.85
CA LEU A 485 10.89 -33.06 27.82
C LEU A 485 11.51 -32.69 29.18
N LYS A 486 11.46 -33.63 30.15
CA LYS A 486 12.14 -33.51 31.45
C LYS A 486 13.36 -34.42 31.60
N ASP A 487 13.56 -35.36 30.68
CA ASP A 487 14.71 -36.29 30.66
C ASP A 487 15.46 -36.23 29.31
N GLU A 488 15.89 -35.04 28.92
CA GLU A 488 17.00 -34.73 27.98
C GLU A 488 17.45 -33.29 28.21
#